data_AF-A0A2T2VRD9-F1
#
_entry.id   AF-A0A2T2VRD9-F1
#
_cell.length_a   1.000
_cell.length_b   1.000
_cell.length_c   1.000
_cell.angle_alpha   90.00
_cell.angle_beta   90.00
_cell.angle_gamma   90.00
#
_symmetry.space_group_name_H-M   'P 1'
#
loop_
_entity.id
_entity.type
_entity.pdbx_description
1 polymer ?
#
loop_
_entity_poly.entity_id
_entity_poly.type
_entity_poly.pdbx_seq_one_letter_code
_entity_poly.pdbx_strand_id
1 'polypeptide(L)'
;MNFLFVALLIGLSSQGQNVLTLDESLQLALSHNHDLHIARLDAQQANNNATFGNAGSLPSVSATGGTNYSNQNSNLEFATGQSQDVQGAESLSQNVSVGVSQVLFAGGRIQRSYQLLKNAKEAASLRERQALENTIAQVWSQYTAVSLLQRTVSIATENFSISMERYERA
;
A
#
# COMPACT_ATOMS: atom_id res chain seq x y z
N MET A 1 49.54 31.29 -8.76
CA MET A 1 49.66 29.96 -8.10
C MET A 1 48.32 29.47 -7.53
N ASN A 2 47.16 29.80 -8.15
CA ASN A 2 45.83 29.50 -7.61
C ASN A 2 44.94 28.66 -8.55
N PHE A 3 45.32 28.50 -9.82
CA PHE A 3 44.56 27.74 -10.83
C PHE A 3 44.87 26.24 -10.81
N LEU A 4 46.08 25.88 -10.37
CA LEU A 4 46.55 24.48 -10.33
C LEU A 4 45.89 23.69 -9.18
N PHE A 5 45.44 24.38 -8.13
CA PHE A 5 44.76 23.76 -6.98
C PHE A 5 43.30 23.40 -7.28
N VAL A 6 42.62 24.16 -8.17
CA VAL A 6 41.22 23.92 -8.54
C VAL A 6 41.07 22.70 -9.46
N ALA A 7 42.03 22.46 -10.36
CA ALA A 7 42.02 21.28 -11.22
C ALA A 7 42.22 19.96 -10.45
N LEU A 8 42.94 20.00 -9.33
CA LEU A 8 43.20 18.81 -8.50
C LEU A 8 41.97 18.36 -7.70
N LEU A 9 41.06 19.28 -7.38
CA LEU A 9 39.83 19.00 -6.62
C LEU A 9 38.72 18.36 -7.47
N ILE A 10 38.74 18.54 -8.79
CA ILE A 10 37.72 17.96 -9.70
C ILE A 10 38.03 16.49 -10.05
N GLY A 11 39.29 16.06 -9.94
CA GLY A 11 39.73 14.70 -10.27
C GLY A 11 39.36 13.62 -9.24
N LEU A 12 38.93 14.00 -8.03
CA LEU A 12 38.69 13.06 -6.92
C LEU A 12 37.26 12.48 -6.89
N SER A 13 36.38 12.91 -7.79
CA SER A 13 34.99 12.46 -7.87
C SER A 13 34.69 11.71 -9.18
N SER A 14 35.67 10.98 -9.72
CA SER A 14 35.43 9.95 -10.73
C SER A 14 35.18 8.62 -10.02
N GLN A 15 33.99 8.44 -9.47
CA GLN A 15 33.50 7.09 -9.18
C GLN A 15 33.28 6.42 -10.54
N GLY A 16 34.08 5.39 -10.83
CA GLY A 16 33.97 4.63 -12.07
C GLY A 16 32.55 4.12 -12.28
N GLN A 17 32.14 4.01 -13.55
CA GLN A 17 30.89 3.34 -13.90
C GLN A 17 30.99 1.88 -13.46
N ASN A 18 30.45 1.56 -12.29
CA ASN A 18 30.30 0.16 -11.87
C ASN A 18 29.43 -0.53 -12.90
N VAL A 19 29.99 -1.55 -13.56
CA VAL A 19 29.24 -2.40 -14.49
C VAL A 19 28.17 -3.09 -13.66
N LEU A 20 26.92 -2.71 -13.89
CA LEU A 20 25.78 -3.30 -13.19
C LEU A 20 25.74 -4.80 -13.50
N THR A 21 26.00 -5.63 -12.50
CA THR A 21 25.95 -7.08 -12.64
C THR A 21 24.52 -7.62 -12.46
N LEU A 22 24.28 -8.88 -12.83
CA LEU A 22 22.98 -9.53 -12.62
C LEU A 22 22.63 -9.60 -11.13
N ASP A 23 23.59 -9.93 -10.27
CA ASP A 23 23.39 -10.04 -8.83
C ASP A 23 23.07 -8.67 -8.20
N GLU A 24 23.78 -7.61 -8.61
CA GLU A 24 23.48 -6.24 -8.18
C GLU A 24 22.09 -5.78 -8.66
N SER A 25 21.73 -6.11 -9.91
CA SER A 25 20.41 -5.82 -10.47
C SER A 25 19.31 -6.50 -9.64
N LEU A 26 19.54 -7.75 -9.25
CA LEU A 26 18.61 -8.53 -8.44
C LEU A 26 18.47 -7.93 -7.03
N GLN A 27 19.59 -7.57 -6.41
CA GLN A 27 19.59 -6.96 -5.08
C GLN A 27 18.87 -5.61 -5.08
N LEU A 28 19.11 -4.77 -6.08
CA LEU A 28 18.43 -3.49 -6.25
C LEU A 28 16.93 -3.68 -6.46
N ALA A 29 16.53 -4.63 -7.32
CA ALA A 29 15.13 -4.92 -7.54
C ALA A 29 14.45 -5.45 -6.28
N LEU A 30 15.03 -6.42 -5.56
CA LEU A 30 14.40 -6.99 -4.36
C LEU A 30 14.26 -6.00 -3.19
N SER A 31 15.13 -4.97 -3.17
CA SER A 31 15.11 -3.92 -2.15
C SER A 31 14.24 -2.71 -2.51
N HIS A 32 14.13 -2.36 -3.79
CA HIS A 32 13.46 -1.13 -4.24
C HIS A 32 12.24 -1.37 -5.15
N ASN A 33 11.86 -2.61 -5.44
CA ASN A 33 10.67 -2.89 -6.23
C ASN A 33 9.39 -2.58 -5.42
N HIS A 34 8.61 -1.61 -5.91
CA HIS A 34 7.38 -1.16 -5.26
C HIS A 34 6.27 -2.21 -5.29
N ASP A 35 6.15 -2.99 -6.35
CA ASP A 35 5.12 -4.05 -6.45
C ASP A 35 5.34 -5.13 -5.37
N LEU A 36 6.60 -5.53 -5.16
CA LEU A 36 6.98 -6.45 -4.09
C LEU A 36 6.76 -5.83 -2.70
N HIS A 37 7.01 -4.53 -2.54
CA HIS A 37 6.71 -3.82 -1.29
C HIS A 37 5.20 -3.79 -1.00
N ILE A 38 4.37 -3.50 -2.00
CA ILE A 38 2.91 -3.52 -1.88
C ILE A 38 2.43 -4.92 -1.51
N ALA A 39 2.93 -5.95 -2.20
CA ALA A 39 2.54 -7.33 -1.91
C ALA A 39 2.89 -7.77 -0.48
N ARG A 40 4.03 -7.31 0.07
CA ARG A 40 4.40 -7.50 1.49
C ARG A 40 3.43 -6.80 2.43
N LEU A 41 3.06 -5.56 2.14
CA LEU A 41 2.10 -4.81 2.96
C LEU A 41 0.72 -5.46 2.94
N ASP A 42 0.26 -5.95 1.79
CA ASP A 42 -1.00 -6.67 1.65
C ASP A 42 -1.00 -7.98 2.48
N ALA A 43 0.12 -8.73 2.46
CA ALA A 43 0.28 -9.91 3.29
C ALA A 43 0.25 -9.57 4.80
N GLN A 44 0.91 -8.50 5.21
CA GLN A 44 0.86 -8.01 6.59
C GLN A 44 -0.55 -7.56 6.99
N GLN A 45 -1.25 -6.84 6.12
CA GLN A 45 -2.63 -6.42 6.35
C GLN A 45 -3.55 -7.63 6.53
N ALA A 46 -3.45 -8.63 5.64
CA ALA A 46 -4.23 -9.85 5.74
C ALA A 46 -3.91 -10.63 7.02
N ASN A 47 -2.64 -10.65 7.46
CA ASN A 47 -2.25 -11.24 8.73
C ASN A 47 -2.87 -10.53 9.94
N ASN A 48 -2.84 -9.20 9.95
CA ASN A 48 -3.45 -8.38 11.01
C ASN A 48 -4.99 -8.51 11.03
N ASN A 49 -5.58 -8.74 9.87
CA ASN A 49 -7.01 -8.96 9.74
C ASN A 49 -7.44 -10.36 10.20
N ALA A 50 -6.58 -11.37 10.09
CA ALA A 50 -6.87 -12.78 10.43
C ALA A 50 -6.89 -13.08 11.94
N THR A 51 -7.62 -12.26 12.69
CA THR A 51 -7.84 -12.43 14.12
C THR A 51 -9.27 -12.88 14.41
N PHE A 52 -9.45 -13.55 15.55
CA PHE A 52 -10.79 -13.96 15.99
C PHE A 52 -11.68 -12.75 16.28
N GLY A 53 -11.10 -11.62 16.73
CA GLY A 53 -11.83 -10.39 17.00
C GLY A 53 -12.42 -9.74 15.75
N ASN A 54 -11.64 -9.64 14.67
CA ASN A 54 -12.12 -9.15 13.38
C ASN A 54 -13.18 -10.06 12.74
N ALA A 55 -13.28 -11.32 13.18
CA ALA A 55 -14.38 -12.21 12.82
C ALA A 55 -15.71 -11.90 13.55
N GLY A 56 -15.73 -10.89 14.43
CA GLY A 56 -16.91 -10.42 15.15
C GLY A 56 -17.18 -11.17 16.46
N SER A 57 -16.13 -11.71 17.09
CA SER A 57 -16.24 -12.43 18.37
C SER A 57 -16.11 -11.55 19.62
N LEU A 58 -15.56 -10.33 19.47
CA LEU A 58 -15.31 -9.43 20.59
C LEU A 58 -16.49 -8.50 20.86
N PRO A 59 -16.65 -8.05 22.13
CA PRO A 59 -17.69 -7.09 22.47
C PRO A 59 -17.31 -5.72 21.93
N SER A 60 -18.29 -5.00 21.41
CA SER A 60 -18.12 -3.59 21.09
C SER A 60 -18.54 -2.74 22.29
N VAL A 61 -17.67 -1.80 22.65
CA VAL A 61 -17.96 -0.77 23.65
C VAL A 61 -18.03 0.56 22.91
N SER A 62 -19.14 1.27 23.06
CA SER A 62 -19.32 2.60 22.49
C SER A 62 -19.71 3.60 23.58
N ALA A 63 -19.21 4.82 23.44
CA ALA A 63 -19.63 5.95 24.25
C ALA A 63 -20.19 7.02 23.30
N THR A 64 -21.39 7.48 23.57
CA THR A 64 -22.10 8.45 22.75
C THR A 64 -22.49 9.64 23.63
N GLY A 65 -22.19 10.84 23.16
CA GLY A 65 -22.62 12.10 23.76
C GLY A 65 -23.30 12.97 22.72
N GLY A 66 -24.38 13.64 23.10
CA GLY A 66 -25.14 14.50 22.21
C GLY A 66 -25.79 15.67 22.96
N THR A 67 -25.96 16.78 22.25
CA THR A 67 -26.79 17.90 22.67
C THR A 67 -27.78 18.15 21.55
N ASN A 68 -29.06 18.26 21.90
CA ASN A 68 -30.12 18.57 20.97
C ASN A 68 -30.85 19.82 21.46
N TYR A 69 -30.88 20.84 20.61
CA TYR A 69 -31.68 22.04 20.83
C TYR A 69 -32.82 22.05 19.82
N SER A 70 -34.04 22.30 20.28
CA SER A 70 -35.21 22.46 19.42
C SER A 70 -36.07 23.62 19.90
N ASN A 71 -36.54 24.44 18.97
CA ASN A 71 -37.57 25.43 19.21
C ASN A 71 -38.78 25.05 18.33
N GLN A 72 -39.90 24.69 18.96
CA GLN A 72 -41.08 24.14 18.27
C GLN A 72 -42.37 24.69 18.89
N ASN A 73 -43.43 24.81 18.09
CA ASN A 73 -44.76 25.07 18.60
C ASN A 73 -45.40 23.76 19.04
N SER A 74 -45.96 23.70 20.25
CA SER A 74 -46.58 22.51 20.82
C SER A 74 -48.05 22.78 21.10
N ASN A 75 -48.93 21.94 20.57
CA ASN A 75 -50.33 21.90 20.95
C ASN A 75 -50.52 20.72 21.91
N LEU A 76 -50.87 21.01 23.16
CA LEU A 76 -51.05 20.02 24.22
C LEU A 76 -52.55 19.84 24.47
N GLU A 77 -53.05 18.63 24.24
CA GLU A 77 -54.43 18.28 24.59
C GLU A 77 -54.43 17.37 25.83
N PHE A 78 -54.99 17.87 26.92
CA PHE A 78 -55.06 17.16 28.19
C PHE A 78 -56.21 16.16 28.20
N ALA A 79 -56.08 15.07 28.94
CA ALA A 79 -57.12 14.04 29.09
C ALA A 79 -58.45 14.58 29.66
N THR A 80 -58.45 15.79 30.22
CA THR A 80 -59.62 16.54 30.69
C THR A 80 -60.35 17.30 29.58
N GLY A 81 -59.89 17.23 28.32
CA GLY A 81 -60.48 17.92 27.16
C GLY A 81 -60.10 19.40 27.02
N GLN A 82 -59.10 19.87 27.78
CA GLN A 82 -58.54 21.21 27.61
C GLN A 82 -57.36 21.16 26.64
N SER A 83 -57.31 22.09 25.68
CA SER A 83 -56.18 22.23 24.77
C SER A 83 -55.41 23.52 25.06
N GLN A 84 -54.08 23.46 25.01
CA GLN A 84 -53.18 24.58 25.25
C GLN A 84 -52.14 24.65 24.13
N ASP A 85 -52.15 25.77 23.41
CA ASP A 85 -51.12 26.09 22.43
C ASP A 85 -49.94 26.80 23.08
N VAL A 86 -48.75 26.24 22.95
CA VAL A 86 -47.47 26.79 23.41
C VAL A 86 -46.63 27.13 22.18
N GLN A 87 -46.50 28.43 21.89
CA GLN A 87 -45.66 28.91 20.79
C GLN A 87 -44.21 29.12 21.25
N GLY A 88 -43.25 28.75 20.41
CA GLY A 88 -41.83 28.99 20.66
C GLY A 88 -41.24 28.17 21.81
N ALA A 89 -41.70 26.93 22.02
CA ALA A 89 -41.20 26.08 23.09
C ALA A 89 -39.76 25.65 22.80
N GLU A 90 -38.83 26.23 23.56
CA GLU A 90 -37.41 25.88 23.51
C GLU A 90 -37.14 24.67 24.41
N SER A 91 -36.42 23.70 23.86
CA SER A 91 -35.97 22.51 24.57
C SER A 91 -34.50 22.30 24.27
N LEU A 92 -33.72 22.18 25.34
CA LEU A 92 -32.32 21.80 25.28
C LEU A 92 -32.19 20.47 26.03
N SER A 93 -31.84 19.41 25.31
CA SER A 93 -31.53 18.11 25.89
C SER A 93 -30.06 17.77 25.68
N GLN A 94 -29.45 17.21 26.72
CA GLN A 94 -28.09 16.69 26.69
C GLN A 94 -28.13 15.25 27.14
N ASN A 95 -27.45 14.38 26.42
CA ASN A 95 -27.40 12.96 26.74
C ASN A 95 -25.98 12.44 26.60
N VAL A 96 -25.58 11.60 27.56
CA VAL A 96 -24.34 10.83 27.51
C VAL A 96 -24.70 9.38 27.85
N SER A 97 -24.25 8.44 27.03
CA SER A 97 -24.49 7.01 27.23
C SER A 97 -23.25 6.20 26.90
N VAL A 98 -23.07 5.10 27.64
CA VAL A 98 -22.07 4.07 27.35
C VAL A 98 -22.82 2.76 27.11
N GLY A 99 -22.52 2.10 26.00
CA GLY A 99 -23.14 0.84 25.60
C GLY A 99 -22.10 -0.25 25.38
N VAL A 100 -22.43 -1.47 25.78
CA VAL A 100 -21.66 -2.67 25.46
C VAL A 100 -22.56 -3.63 24.69
N SER A 101 -22.12 -4.10 23.53
CA SER A 101 -22.85 -5.06 22.70
C SER A 101 -21.96 -6.26 22.35
N GLN A 102 -22.50 -7.47 22.51
CA GLN A 102 -21.81 -8.72 22.21
C GLN A 102 -22.77 -9.68 21.51
N VAL A 103 -22.29 -10.33 20.46
CA VAL A 103 -23.01 -11.44 19.84
C VAL A 103 -22.72 -12.71 20.63
N LEU A 104 -23.73 -13.24 21.32
CA LEU A 104 -23.60 -14.50 22.09
C LEU A 104 -23.66 -15.73 21.17
N PHE A 105 -24.53 -15.69 20.15
CA PHE A 105 -24.66 -16.77 19.19
C PHE A 105 -24.94 -16.22 17.79
N ALA A 106 -24.16 -16.65 16.80
CA ALA A 106 -24.22 -16.16 15.43
C ALA A 106 -24.45 -17.28 14.40
N GLY A 107 -24.98 -18.45 14.80
CA GLY A 107 -25.20 -19.58 13.89
C GLY A 107 -23.94 -20.03 13.15
N GLY A 108 -22.78 -20.02 13.82
CA GLY A 108 -21.48 -20.36 13.22
C GLY A 108 -20.91 -19.33 12.25
N ARG A 109 -21.52 -18.14 12.10
CA ARG A 109 -20.99 -17.05 11.26
C ARG A 109 -19.57 -16.66 11.64
N ILE A 110 -19.30 -16.46 12.94
CA ILE A 110 -17.98 -16.04 13.43
C ILE A 110 -16.89 -17.04 13.03
N GLN A 111 -17.14 -18.34 13.19
CA GLN A 111 -16.18 -19.38 12.83
C GLN A 111 -15.88 -19.39 11.32
N ARG A 112 -16.92 -19.24 10.49
CA ARG A 112 -16.77 -19.18 9.03
C ARG A 112 -16.06 -17.91 8.59
N SER A 113 -16.39 -16.76 9.18
CA SER A 113 -15.69 -15.49 8.96
C SER A 113 -14.21 -15.60 9.33
N TYR A 114 -13.88 -16.24 10.44
CA TYR A 114 -12.49 -16.47 10.84
C TYR A 114 -11.73 -17.38 9.86
N GLN A 115 -12.36 -18.46 9.38
CA GLN A 115 -11.78 -19.31 8.34
C GLN A 115 -11.54 -18.54 7.03
N LEU A 116 -12.50 -17.71 6.61
CA LEU A 116 -12.33 -16.86 5.44
C LEU A 116 -11.13 -15.91 5.59
N LEU A 117 -10.99 -15.26 6.76
CA LEU A 117 -9.85 -14.38 7.03
C LEU A 117 -8.52 -15.14 7.03
N LYS A 118 -8.48 -16.37 7.56
CA LYS A 118 -7.29 -17.24 7.46
C LYS A 118 -6.91 -17.58 6.03
N ASN A 119 -7.90 -17.99 5.23
CA ASN A 119 -7.66 -18.32 3.82
C ASN A 119 -7.20 -17.07 3.04
N ALA A 120 -7.74 -15.90 3.35
CA ALA A 120 -7.30 -14.63 2.77
C ALA A 120 -5.84 -14.29 3.14
N LYS A 121 -5.43 -14.52 4.41
CA LYS A 121 -4.03 -14.40 4.85
C LYS A 121 -3.11 -15.33 4.06
N GLU A 122 -3.47 -16.59 3.94
CA GLU A 122 -2.67 -17.58 3.21
C GLU A 122 -2.54 -17.19 1.73
N ALA A 123 -3.65 -16.83 1.09
CA ALA A 123 -3.65 -16.34 -0.29
C ALA A 123 -2.77 -15.08 -0.47
N ALA A 124 -2.79 -14.14 0.48
CA ALA A 124 -1.95 -12.96 0.43
C ALA A 124 -0.46 -13.31 0.55
N SER A 125 -0.09 -14.24 1.44
CA SER A 125 1.30 -14.72 1.55
C SER A 125 1.79 -15.43 0.29
N LEU A 126 0.92 -16.18 -0.38
CA LEU A 126 1.23 -16.82 -1.66
C LEU A 126 1.44 -15.77 -2.77
N ARG A 127 0.62 -14.72 -2.81
CA ARG A 127 0.80 -13.61 -3.75
C ARG A 127 2.09 -12.83 -3.51
N GLU A 128 2.47 -12.60 -2.26
CA GLU A 128 3.76 -11.99 -1.92
C GLU A 128 4.92 -12.81 -2.49
N ARG A 129 4.89 -14.13 -2.28
CA ARG A 129 5.89 -15.04 -2.84
C ARG A 129 5.90 -15.02 -4.37
N GLN A 130 4.73 -15.03 -4.99
CA GLN A 130 4.61 -14.94 -6.45
C GLN A 130 5.17 -13.62 -7.00
N ALA A 131 4.92 -12.50 -6.31
CA ALA A 131 5.49 -11.20 -6.69
C ALA A 131 7.02 -11.21 -6.62
N LEU A 132 7.59 -11.84 -5.60
CA LEU A 132 9.04 -12.03 -5.48
C LEU A 132 9.61 -12.86 -6.65
N GLU A 133 8.99 -14.01 -6.94
CA GLU A 133 9.42 -14.89 -8.03
C GLU A 133 9.30 -14.20 -9.40
N ASN A 134 8.23 -13.46 -9.64
CA ASN A 134 8.04 -12.66 -10.86
C ASN A 134 9.09 -11.54 -10.99
N THR A 135 9.41 -10.86 -9.89
CA THR A 135 10.43 -9.80 -9.88
C THR A 135 11.79 -10.37 -10.29
N ILE A 136 12.16 -11.53 -9.72
CA ILE A 136 13.40 -12.23 -10.08
C ILE A 136 13.41 -12.59 -11.56
N ALA A 137 12.34 -13.20 -12.08
CA ALA A 137 12.23 -13.60 -13.47
C ALA A 137 12.30 -12.40 -14.43
N GLN A 138 11.66 -11.28 -14.08
CA GLN A 138 11.65 -10.06 -14.87
C GLN A 138 13.04 -9.42 -14.94
N VAL A 139 13.76 -9.33 -13.82
CA VAL A 139 15.13 -8.82 -13.78
C VAL A 139 16.05 -9.66 -14.66
N TRP A 140 15.98 -10.99 -14.53
CA TRP A 140 16.76 -11.92 -15.35
C TRP A 140 16.52 -11.73 -16.85
N SER A 141 15.25 -11.65 -17.25
CA SER A 141 14.85 -11.45 -18.64
C SER A 141 15.36 -10.11 -19.19
N GLN A 142 15.15 -9.03 -18.44
CA GLN A 142 15.56 -7.69 -18.85
C GLN A 142 17.09 -7.54 -18.91
N TYR A 143 17.81 -8.06 -17.92
CA TYR A 143 19.27 -8.04 -17.91
C TYR A 143 19.86 -8.77 -19.12
N THR A 144 19.31 -9.95 -19.42
CA THR A 144 19.76 -10.75 -20.58
C THR A 144 19.45 -10.04 -21.90
N ALA A 145 18.27 -9.43 -22.02
CA ALA A 145 17.89 -8.65 -23.19
C ALA A 145 18.83 -7.46 -23.42
N VAL A 146 19.16 -6.71 -22.37
CA VAL A 146 20.11 -5.58 -22.44
C VAL A 146 21.50 -6.06 -22.82
N SER A 147 21.98 -7.17 -22.23
CA SER A 147 23.28 -7.76 -22.53
C SER A 147 23.38 -8.17 -24.01
N LEU A 148 22.32 -8.75 -24.58
CA LEU A 148 22.25 -9.12 -25.99
C LEU A 148 22.25 -7.88 -26.91
N LEU A 149 21.50 -6.84 -26.54
CA LEU A 149 21.46 -5.58 -27.29
C LEU A 149 22.83 -4.90 -27.32
N GLN A 150 23.52 -4.83 -26.18
CA GLN A 150 24.88 -4.31 -26.10
C GLN A 150 25.83 -5.07 -27.02
N ARG A 151 25.76 -6.41 -27.03
CA ARG A 151 26.57 -7.23 -27.93
C ARG A 151 26.26 -6.97 -29.40
N THR A 152 24.98 -6.80 -29.74
CA THR A 152 24.54 -6.52 -31.11
C THR A 152 25.07 -5.17 -31.60
N VAL A 153 24.99 -4.14 -30.76
CA VAL A 153 25.54 -2.81 -31.06
C VAL A 153 27.06 -2.86 -31.22
N SER A 154 27.76 -3.62 -30.36
CA SER A 154 29.21 -3.81 -30.49
C SER A 154 29.59 -4.46 -31.82
N ILE A 155 28.85 -5.48 -32.28
CA ILE A 155 29.11 -6.13 -33.57
C ILE A 155 28.79 -5.18 -34.74
N ALA A 156 27.69 -4.42 -34.65
CA ALA A 156 27.31 -3.46 -35.68
C ALA A 156 28.34 -2.34 -35.84
N THR A 157 28.88 -1.84 -34.74
CA THR A 157 29.93 -0.80 -34.74
C THR A 157 31.25 -1.31 -35.29
N GLU A 158 31.66 -2.53 -34.95
CA GLU A 158 32.83 -3.19 -35.54
C GLU A 158 32.69 -3.40 -37.06
N ASN A 159 31.53 -3.88 -37.50
CA ASN A 159 31.24 -4.03 -38.93
C ASN A 159 31.26 -2.68 -39.68
N PHE A 160 30.75 -1.63 -39.04
CA PHE A 160 30.78 -0.27 -39.59
C PHE A 160 32.21 0.25 -39.71
N SER A 161 33.04 0.09 -38.68
CA SER A 161 34.45 0.52 -38.72
C SER A 161 35.23 -0.23 -39.79
N ILE A 162 35.03 -1.54 -39.94
CA ILE A 162 35.67 -2.35 -40.99
C ILE A 162 35.23 -1.86 -42.38
N SER A 163 33.96 -1.51 -42.55
CA SER A 163 33.44 -0.98 -43.82
C SER A 163 34.02 0.39 -44.16
N MET A 164 34.16 1.27 -43.17
CA MET A 164 34.78 2.59 -43.33
C MET A 164 36.27 2.47 -43.70
N GLU A 165 37.00 1.60 -43.03
CA GLU A 165 38.42 1.35 -43.31
C GLU A 165 38.65 0.82 -44.73
N ARG A 166 37.74 0.00 -45.24
CA ARG A 166 37.78 -0.45 -46.65
C ARG A 166 37.51 0.67 -47.64
N TYR A 167 36.65 1.62 -47.30
CA TYR A 167 36.33 2.77 -48.14
C TYR A 167 37.51 3.73 -48.24
N GLU A 168 38.20 4.02 -47.13
CA GLU A 168 39.36 4.94 -47.11
C GLU A 168 40.60 4.40 -47.84
N ARG A 169 40.68 3.08 -48.05
CA ARG A 169 41.80 2.42 -48.75
C ARG A 169 41.59 2.27 -50.26
N ALA A 170 40.41 2.61 -50.79
CA ALA A 170 40.06 2.53 -52.21
C ALA A 170 40.33 3.86 -52.93
#